data_AF-A0A7Y4UC83-F1
#
_entry.id   AF-A0A7Y4UC83-F1
#
_cell.length_a   1.000
_cell.length_b   1.000
_cell.length_c   1.000
_cell.angle_alpha   90.00
_cell.angle_beta   90.00
_cell.angle_gamma   90.00
#
_symmetry.space_group_name_H-M   'P 1'
#
loop_
_entity.id
_entity.type
_entity.pdbx_description
1 polymer ?
#
loop_
_entity_poly.entity_id
_entity_poly.type
_entity_poly.pdbx_seq_one_letter_code
_entity_poly.pdbx_strand_id
1 'polypeptide(L)'
;MLRRRCSIGSVVGALVVALLPGWAWGVIALRPDLEIEGFVQAQNILREPMFQGAKFILQRNTAQVEAKYHFLQEGQAFGYLDTGLIEDASLTAIGRGVYDSLYDIGEAYRDKFTVQEREKRKFEYKLREIYADVAIPPFSLRLGRQQVVWGETDNFRALDVINPLDLRWHWSRESWEDIRIPLWMARAIYDIGKIGPLEESFVEGIWIPWDFQRGKTATDPRRPWAFIGHGLRARANSVVSNGELLDLRTTVIDRKPDRALESSQGGARFKGIWRGIDFSLNYFFTFGDTGLKVRRDLAAQQSCPVGSVCSV
;
A
#
# COMPACT_ATOMS: atom_id res chain seq x y z
N MET A 1 -55.78 11.74 22.09
CA MET A 1 -54.68 12.65 21.68
C MET A 1 -53.35 12.08 22.15
N LEU A 2 -52.67 11.29 21.31
CA LEU A 2 -51.34 10.76 21.61
C LEU A 2 -50.28 11.77 21.14
N ARG A 3 -49.55 12.39 22.07
CA ARG A 3 -48.36 13.21 21.77
C ARG A 3 -47.17 12.29 21.51
N ARG A 4 -46.67 12.28 20.28
CA ARG A 4 -45.35 11.72 19.94
C ARG A 4 -44.26 12.61 20.53
N ARG A 5 -43.45 12.09 21.45
CA ARG A 5 -42.13 12.65 21.78
C ARG A 5 -41.12 12.02 20.83
N CYS A 6 -40.52 12.84 19.97
CA CYS A 6 -39.40 12.47 19.13
C CYS A 6 -38.14 12.46 20.03
N SER A 7 -37.52 11.31 20.27
CA SER A 7 -36.27 11.22 21.03
C SER A 7 -35.08 11.49 20.11
N ILE A 8 -34.39 12.59 20.39
CA ILE A 8 -33.08 12.96 19.82
C ILE A 8 -32.03 12.02 20.42
N GLY A 9 -31.94 10.79 19.90
CA GLY A 9 -31.13 9.73 20.49
C GLY A 9 -30.45 8.84 19.47
N SER A 10 -29.72 9.41 18.51
CA SER A 10 -28.91 8.59 17.57
C SER A 10 -27.61 9.23 17.07
N VAL A 11 -27.17 10.39 17.56
CA VAL A 11 -25.97 11.07 17.00
C VAL A 11 -24.72 10.97 17.91
N VAL A 12 -24.84 10.48 19.14
CA VAL A 12 -23.71 10.49 20.09
C VAL A 12 -22.84 9.22 20.04
N GLY A 13 -23.31 8.13 19.42
CA GLY A 13 -22.60 6.84 19.39
C GLY A 13 -21.40 6.75 18.43
N ALA A 14 -21.37 7.56 17.37
CA ALA A 14 -20.33 7.47 16.34
C ALA A 14 -19.02 8.17 16.72
N LEU A 15 -19.06 9.16 17.62
CA LEU A 15 -17.89 9.99 17.94
C LEU A 15 -16.99 9.40 19.03
N VAL A 16 -17.52 8.50 19.87
CA VAL A 16 -16.78 7.92 21.01
C VAL A 16 -15.91 6.71 20.59
N VAL A 17 -16.25 6.02 19.50
CA VAL A 17 -15.50 4.85 19.01
C VAL A 17 -14.12 5.24 18.45
N ALA A 18 -13.93 6.48 17.99
CA ALA A 18 -12.70 6.91 17.33
C ALA A 18 -11.47 7.03 18.26
N LEU A 19 -11.63 6.93 19.58
CA LEU A 19 -10.54 7.14 20.55
C LEU A 19 -9.95 5.84 21.13
N LEU A 20 -10.68 4.72 21.09
CA LEU A 20 -10.15 3.43 21.55
C LEU A 20 -9.60 2.64 20.37
N PRO A 21 -8.43 1.98 20.49
CA PRO A 21 -7.95 1.09 19.43
C PRO A 21 -8.98 -0.01 19.21
N GLY A 22 -9.56 -0.06 18.01
CA GLY A 22 -10.69 -0.93 17.72
C GLY A 22 -10.92 -1.02 16.22
N TRP A 23 -11.36 -2.19 15.78
CA TRP A 23 -11.70 -2.48 14.39
C TRP A 23 -13.20 -2.74 14.32
N ALA A 24 -13.90 -2.00 13.46
CA ALA A 24 -15.27 -2.28 13.11
C ALA A 24 -15.30 -2.58 11.61
N TRP A 25 -15.92 -3.69 11.23
CA TRP A 25 -16.07 -4.09 9.84
C TRP A 25 -17.52 -4.46 9.56
N GLY A 26 -17.92 -4.42 8.31
CA GLY A 26 -19.25 -4.81 7.88
C GLY A 26 -19.29 -5.13 6.41
N VAL A 27 -20.14 -6.09 6.06
CA VAL A 27 -20.46 -6.49 4.69
C VAL A 27 -21.95 -6.27 4.49
N ILE A 28 -22.31 -5.60 3.41
CA ILE A 28 -23.69 -5.36 3.01
C ILE A 28 -23.82 -5.79 1.54
N ALA A 29 -24.51 -6.90 1.32
CA ALA A 29 -25.00 -7.25 -0.01
C ALA A 29 -26.19 -6.35 -0.34
N LEU A 30 -26.01 -5.37 -1.23
CA LEU A 30 -27.08 -4.46 -1.64
C LEU A 30 -28.03 -5.13 -2.64
N ARG A 31 -27.46 -6.01 -3.48
CA ARG A 31 -28.15 -6.81 -4.50
C ARG A 31 -27.38 -8.13 -4.69
N PRO A 32 -27.96 -9.15 -5.35
CA PRO A 32 -27.25 -10.40 -5.66
C PRO A 32 -25.99 -10.21 -6.51
N ASP A 33 -25.93 -9.12 -7.28
CA ASP A 33 -24.86 -8.77 -8.21
C ASP A 33 -23.89 -7.71 -7.64
N LEU A 34 -24.19 -7.14 -6.46
CA LEU A 34 -23.43 -6.03 -5.88
C LEU A 34 -23.20 -6.23 -4.38
N GLU A 35 -21.94 -6.46 -4.04
CA GLU A 35 -21.45 -6.56 -2.68
C GLU A 35 -20.67 -5.30 -2.33
N ILE A 36 -20.94 -4.75 -1.15
CA ILE A 36 -20.13 -3.68 -0.57
C ILE A 36 -19.65 -4.15 0.79
N GLU A 37 -18.35 -4.08 1.00
CA GLU A 37 -17.74 -4.33 2.29
C GLU A 37 -16.85 -3.17 2.70
N GLY A 38 -16.51 -3.12 3.98
CA GLY A 38 -15.60 -2.10 4.46
C GLY A 38 -15.30 -2.22 5.92
N PHE A 39 -14.35 -1.42 6.35
CA PHE A 39 -13.99 -1.31 7.75
C PHE A 39 -13.61 0.10 8.12
N VAL A 40 -13.76 0.39 9.41
CA VAL A 40 -13.18 1.54 10.09
C VAL A 40 -12.27 1.02 11.20
N GLN A 41 -11.06 1.55 11.25
CA GLN A 41 -10.02 1.11 12.17
C GLN A 41 -9.39 2.33 12.83
N ALA A 42 -9.36 2.34 14.16
CA ALA A 42 -8.59 3.28 14.95
C ALA A 42 -7.31 2.61 15.47
N GLN A 43 -6.16 3.25 15.24
CA GLN A 43 -4.85 2.81 15.70
C GLN A 43 -4.22 3.92 16.54
N ASN A 44 -3.78 3.59 17.74
CA ASN A 44 -3.09 4.50 18.66
C ASN A 44 -1.75 3.90 19.06
N ILE A 45 -0.68 4.68 18.95
CA ILE A 45 0.67 4.23 19.35
C ILE A 45 1.28 5.24 20.31
N LEU A 46 1.64 4.72 21.47
CA LEU A 46 2.37 5.42 22.50
C LEU A 46 3.82 4.92 22.49
N ARG A 47 4.76 5.85 22.63
CA ARG A 47 6.17 5.54 22.87
C ARG A 47 6.58 6.14 24.20
N GLU A 48 7.15 5.30 25.03
CA GLU A 48 7.70 5.69 26.31
C GLU A 48 9.21 5.47 26.32
N PRO A 49 10.02 6.49 25.99
CA PRO A 49 11.46 6.37 26.07
C PRO A 49 11.89 6.22 27.53
N MET A 50 12.49 5.07 27.86
CA MET A 50 13.07 4.77 29.18
C MET A 50 12.11 4.88 30.37
N PHE A 51 10.82 4.59 30.19
CA PHE A 51 9.80 4.67 31.25
C PHE A 51 9.65 6.07 31.88
N GLN A 52 10.00 7.12 31.13
CA GLN A 52 9.91 8.52 31.56
C GLN A 52 8.84 9.27 30.76
N GLY A 53 7.61 8.76 30.80
CA GLY A 53 6.43 9.42 30.26
C GLY A 53 6.06 8.95 28.85
N ALA A 54 4.76 8.75 28.65
CA ALA A 54 4.20 8.32 27.38
C ALA A 54 4.03 9.51 26.40
N LYS A 55 4.50 9.32 25.16
CA LYS A 55 4.26 10.26 24.06
C LYS A 55 3.43 9.59 22.99
N PHE A 56 2.37 10.24 22.53
CA PHE A 56 1.65 9.82 21.32
C PHE A 56 2.55 10.00 20.10
N ILE A 57 2.73 8.91 19.37
CA ILE A 57 3.55 8.83 18.15
C ILE A 57 2.67 8.63 16.92
N LEU A 58 1.43 8.14 17.09
CA LEU A 58 0.46 7.94 16.03
C LEU A 58 -0.96 7.86 16.61
N GLN A 59 -1.91 8.53 15.97
CA GLN A 59 -3.34 8.32 16.16
C GLN A 59 -4.01 8.36 14.79
N ARG A 60 -4.15 7.19 14.18
CA ARG A 60 -4.59 7.01 12.80
C ARG A 60 -5.97 6.37 12.76
N ASN A 61 -6.86 6.98 12.01
CA ASN A 61 -8.18 6.47 11.70
C ASN A 61 -8.22 6.13 10.22
N THR A 62 -8.41 4.85 9.89
CA THR A 62 -8.52 4.35 8.53
C THR A 62 -9.95 3.94 8.26
N ALA A 63 -10.50 4.33 7.12
CA ALA A 63 -11.74 3.82 6.59
C ALA A 63 -11.47 3.25 5.19
N GLN A 64 -11.91 2.04 4.93
CA GLN A 64 -11.83 1.41 3.60
C GLN A 64 -13.22 0.92 3.20
N VAL A 65 -13.53 1.11 1.92
CA VAL A 65 -14.72 0.59 1.28
C VAL A 65 -14.28 -0.18 0.04
N GLU A 66 -14.81 -1.37 -0.10
CA GLU A 66 -14.65 -2.25 -1.24
C GLU A 66 -16.02 -2.52 -1.84
N ALA A 67 -16.10 -2.39 -3.16
CA ALA A 67 -17.30 -2.67 -3.92
C ALA A 67 -16.96 -3.69 -5.00
N LYS A 68 -17.74 -4.76 -5.06
CA LYS A 68 -17.61 -5.81 -6.07
C LYS A 68 -18.93 -5.95 -6.82
N TYR A 69 -18.86 -5.77 -8.13
CA TYR A 69 -19.99 -5.85 -9.03
C TYR A 69 -19.83 -7.00 -10.01
N HIS A 70 -20.72 -7.97 -9.97
CA HIS A 70 -20.76 -9.08 -10.92
C HIS A 70 -21.71 -8.72 -12.07
N PHE A 71 -21.19 -8.51 -13.27
CA PHE A 71 -22.03 -8.22 -14.45
C PHE A 71 -22.35 -9.47 -15.26
N LEU A 72 -21.63 -10.57 -15.03
CA LEU A 72 -21.87 -11.88 -15.62
C LEU A 72 -21.58 -12.95 -14.58
N GLN A 73 -22.54 -13.86 -14.38
CA GLN A 73 -22.42 -15.04 -13.51
C GLN A 73 -23.01 -16.24 -14.25
N GLU A 74 -22.37 -17.40 -14.10
CA GLU A 74 -22.85 -18.68 -14.67
C GLU A 74 -23.08 -18.63 -16.20
N GLY A 75 -22.23 -17.90 -16.93
CA GLY A 75 -22.36 -17.77 -18.39
C GLY A 75 -23.41 -16.78 -18.88
N GLN A 76 -24.20 -16.18 -17.97
CA GLN A 76 -25.29 -15.28 -18.29
C GLN A 76 -24.96 -13.83 -17.94
N ALA A 77 -24.93 -12.95 -18.93
CA ALA A 77 -24.88 -11.51 -18.73
C ALA A 77 -26.28 -10.95 -18.44
N PHE A 78 -26.39 -10.10 -17.42
CA PHE A 78 -27.64 -9.48 -16.96
C PHE A 78 -28.81 -10.45 -16.67
N GLY A 79 -28.53 -11.74 -16.50
CA GLY A 79 -29.51 -12.80 -16.23
C GLY A 79 -30.32 -13.28 -17.44
N TYR A 80 -29.97 -12.87 -18.67
CA TYR A 80 -30.70 -13.32 -19.87
C TYR A 80 -29.87 -13.43 -21.16
N LEU A 81 -28.64 -12.91 -21.20
CA LEU A 81 -27.77 -13.02 -22.38
C LEU A 81 -26.74 -14.12 -22.17
N ASP A 82 -26.88 -15.22 -22.90
CA ASP A 82 -25.88 -16.29 -22.93
C ASP A 82 -24.63 -15.81 -23.69
N THR A 83 -23.49 -15.89 -23.04
CA THR A 83 -22.21 -15.46 -23.60
C THR A 83 -21.35 -16.62 -24.10
N GLY A 84 -21.71 -17.86 -23.77
CA GLY A 84 -21.09 -19.11 -24.21
C GLY A 84 -19.66 -19.38 -23.74
N LEU A 85 -18.76 -18.38 -23.79
CA LEU A 85 -17.32 -18.53 -23.53
C LEU A 85 -16.87 -17.94 -22.19
N ILE A 86 -17.56 -16.93 -21.67
CA ILE A 86 -17.20 -16.25 -20.42
C ILE A 86 -18.09 -16.83 -19.32
N GLU A 87 -17.52 -17.43 -18.28
CA GLU A 87 -18.30 -18.02 -17.18
C GLU A 87 -18.63 -17.03 -16.08
N ASP A 88 -17.68 -16.15 -15.73
CA ASP A 88 -17.86 -15.10 -14.73
C ASP A 88 -17.11 -13.84 -15.17
N ALA A 89 -17.70 -12.69 -14.88
CA ALA A 89 -17.00 -11.42 -15.02
C ALA A 89 -17.46 -10.41 -13.95
N SER A 90 -16.48 -9.82 -13.27
CA SER A 90 -16.72 -8.91 -12.17
C SER A 90 -15.78 -7.70 -12.19
N LEU A 91 -16.22 -6.61 -11.57
CA LEU A 91 -15.46 -5.38 -11.37
C LEU A 91 -15.33 -5.13 -9.87
N THR A 92 -14.10 -5.04 -9.39
CA THR A 92 -13.79 -4.68 -7.99
C THR A 92 -13.19 -3.29 -7.94
N ALA A 93 -13.61 -2.49 -6.96
CA ALA A 93 -13.02 -1.19 -6.65
C ALA A 93 -12.83 -1.03 -5.14
N ILE A 94 -11.62 -0.65 -4.71
CA ILE A 94 -11.26 -0.48 -3.31
C ILE A 94 -10.77 0.95 -3.07
N GLY A 95 -11.50 1.70 -2.25
CA GLY A 95 -11.16 3.05 -1.82
C GLY A 95 -10.77 3.10 -0.35
N ARG A 96 -9.70 3.82 -0.02
CA ARG A 96 -9.24 4.04 1.36
C ARG A 96 -9.09 5.52 1.68
N GLY A 97 -9.65 5.93 2.81
CA GLY A 97 -9.44 7.22 3.44
C GLY A 97 -8.75 7.05 4.79
N VAL A 98 -7.83 7.95 5.11
CA VAL A 98 -7.06 7.93 6.36
C VAL A 98 -7.00 9.33 6.92
N TYR A 99 -7.16 9.43 8.23
CA TYR A 99 -6.91 10.63 9.01
C TYR A 99 -5.96 10.34 10.18
N ASP A 100 -4.82 11.02 10.23
CA ASP A 100 -3.85 10.97 11.34
C ASP A 100 -3.90 12.29 12.12
N SER A 101 -4.54 12.24 13.30
CA SER A 101 -4.77 13.41 14.13
C SER A 101 -3.50 13.93 14.81
N LEU A 102 -2.40 13.16 14.80
CA LEU A 102 -1.13 13.55 15.40
C LEU A 102 -0.64 14.91 14.90
N TYR A 103 -0.91 15.23 13.64
CA TYR A 103 -0.52 16.50 13.02
C TYR A 103 -1.35 17.69 13.51
N ASP A 104 -2.52 17.46 14.13
CA ASP A 104 -3.38 18.51 14.69
C ASP A 104 -3.19 18.64 16.21
N ILE A 105 -3.09 17.51 16.95
CA ILE A 105 -3.07 17.52 18.43
C ILE A 105 -1.67 17.37 19.05
N GLY A 106 -0.72 16.75 18.34
CA GLY A 106 0.58 16.44 18.90
C GLY A 106 1.51 17.65 18.86
N GLU A 107 1.71 18.33 19.99
CA GLU A 107 2.61 19.50 20.10
C GLU A 107 4.01 19.22 19.49
N ALA A 108 4.52 18.00 19.66
CA ALA A 108 5.81 17.57 19.12
C ALA A 108 5.90 17.53 17.58
N TYR A 109 4.76 17.58 16.86
CA TYR A 109 4.66 17.49 15.41
C TYR A 109 3.93 18.68 14.78
N ARG A 110 2.87 19.18 15.45
CA ARG A 110 2.08 20.35 15.02
C ARG A 110 2.95 21.56 14.72
N ASP A 111 3.97 21.80 15.55
CA ASP A 111 4.79 23.02 15.48
C ASP A 111 6.07 22.83 14.63
N LYS A 112 6.32 21.60 14.15
CA LYS A 112 7.50 21.27 13.31
C LYS A 112 7.24 21.33 11.80
N PHE A 113 5.98 21.45 11.39
CA PHE A 113 5.55 21.44 10.01
C PHE A 113 4.72 22.70 9.71
N THR A 114 4.83 23.21 8.49
CA THR A 114 3.94 24.29 8.03
C THR A 114 2.49 23.80 7.94
N VAL A 115 1.52 24.71 7.91
CA VAL A 115 0.09 24.36 7.77
C VAL A 115 -0.14 23.47 6.55
N GLN A 116 0.42 23.85 5.39
CA GLN A 116 0.31 23.09 4.14
C GLN A 116 0.94 21.70 4.24
N GLU A 117 2.06 21.59 4.97
CA GLU A 117 2.73 20.32 5.20
C GLU A 117 1.89 19.37 6.08
N ARG A 118 1.17 19.89 7.06
CA ARG A 118 0.29 19.11 7.95
C ARG A 118 -0.93 18.61 7.20
N GLU A 119 -1.62 19.46 6.44
CA GLU A 119 -2.79 19.06 5.64
C GLU A 119 -2.48 17.87 4.72
N LYS A 120 -1.32 17.90 4.04
CA LYS A 120 -0.88 16.82 3.14
C LYS A 120 -0.50 15.51 3.86
N ARG A 121 -0.24 15.57 5.16
CA ARG A 121 0.23 14.41 5.96
C ARG A 121 -0.88 13.82 6.82
N LYS A 122 -1.81 14.66 7.28
CA LYS A 122 -2.93 14.26 8.13
C LYS A 122 -3.99 13.49 7.36
N PHE A 123 -4.21 13.81 6.08
CA PHE A 123 -5.16 13.10 5.24
C PHE A 123 -4.47 12.31 4.13
N GLU A 124 -4.94 11.08 3.92
CA GLU A 124 -4.58 10.27 2.76
C GLU A 124 -5.85 9.67 2.15
N TYR A 125 -6.08 9.92 0.87
CA TYR A 125 -7.17 9.31 0.10
C TYR A 125 -6.55 8.57 -1.08
N LYS A 126 -6.88 7.28 -1.21
CA LYS A 126 -6.34 6.42 -2.27
C LYS A 126 -7.47 5.57 -2.84
N LEU A 127 -7.62 5.61 -4.17
CA LEU A 127 -8.20 4.48 -4.90
C LEU A 127 -7.11 3.41 -4.95
N ARG A 128 -7.23 2.41 -4.08
CA ARG A 128 -6.23 1.35 -3.94
C ARG A 128 -6.26 0.48 -5.18
N GLU A 129 -7.37 -0.21 -5.38
CA GLU A 129 -7.51 -1.21 -6.45
C GLU A 129 -8.74 -0.90 -7.27
N ILE A 130 -8.62 -1.15 -8.57
CA ILE A 130 -9.72 -1.12 -9.52
C ILE A 130 -9.37 -2.07 -10.66
N TYR A 131 -10.02 -3.21 -10.70
CA TYR A 131 -9.72 -4.24 -11.69
C TYR A 131 -10.98 -5.01 -12.08
N ALA A 132 -10.95 -5.52 -13.31
CA ALA A 132 -11.93 -6.46 -13.82
C ALA A 132 -11.34 -7.86 -13.81
N ASP A 133 -12.10 -8.81 -13.28
CA ASP A 133 -11.85 -10.24 -13.38
C ASP A 133 -12.75 -10.85 -14.45
N VAL A 134 -12.18 -11.72 -15.28
CA VAL A 134 -12.90 -12.43 -16.34
C VAL A 134 -12.43 -13.88 -16.35
N ALA A 135 -13.36 -14.81 -16.13
CA ALA A 135 -13.12 -16.24 -16.19
C ALA A 135 -13.59 -16.79 -17.55
N ILE A 136 -12.66 -17.33 -18.32
CA ILE A 136 -12.89 -17.97 -19.63
C ILE A 136 -12.12 -19.28 -19.60
N PRO A 137 -12.66 -20.38 -19.04
CA PRO A 137 -11.88 -21.59 -18.84
C PRO A 137 -11.22 -22.08 -20.13
N PRO A 138 -9.95 -22.52 -20.06
CA PRO A 138 -9.13 -22.71 -18.85
C PRO A 138 -8.35 -21.46 -18.38
N PHE A 139 -8.72 -20.27 -18.84
CA PHE A 139 -8.07 -19.00 -18.53
C PHE A 139 -8.81 -18.17 -17.49
N SER A 140 -8.05 -17.48 -16.65
CA SER A 140 -8.55 -16.41 -15.78
C SER A 140 -7.74 -15.15 -16.01
N LEU A 141 -8.41 -14.06 -16.38
CA LEU A 141 -7.81 -12.79 -16.71
C LEU A 141 -8.18 -11.74 -15.67
N ARG A 142 -7.19 -10.97 -15.20
CA ARG A 142 -7.41 -9.81 -14.33
C ARG A 142 -6.73 -8.60 -14.93
N LEU A 143 -7.51 -7.56 -15.22
CA LEU A 143 -7.04 -6.33 -15.86
C LEU A 143 -7.33 -5.13 -14.98
N GLY A 144 -6.32 -4.32 -14.70
CA GLY A 144 -6.49 -3.06 -13.98
C GLY A 144 -5.44 -2.83 -12.91
N ARG A 145 -5.77 -1.97 -11.96
CA ARG A 145 -4.92 -1.62 -10.81
C ARG A 145 -5.14 -2.63 -9.69
N GLN A 146 -4.14 -3.47 -9.44
CA GLN A 146 -4.26 -4.64 -8.58
C GLN A 146 -2.94 -4.94 -7.84
N GLN A 147 -3.01 -5.85 -6.87
CA GLN A 147 -1.85 -6.45 -6.22
C GLN A 147 -1.70 -7.93 -6.63
N VAL A 148 -0.46 -8.41 -6.73
CA VAL A 148 -0.12 -9.80 -7.06
C VAL A 148 0.99 -10.29 -6.13
N VAL A 149 0.76 -11.46 -5.52
CA VAL A 149 1.67 -12.07 -4.55
C VAL A 149 2.11 -13.45 -5.04
N TRP A 150 3.42 -13.68 -5.13
CA TRP A 150 3.99 -14.95 -5.62
C TRP A 150 4.62 -15.85 -4.57
N GLY A 151 4.68 -15.41 -3.31
CA GLY A 151 5.29 -16.20 -2.24
C GLY A 151 5.48 -15.35 -0.99
N GLU A 152 4.39 -15.16 -0.29
CA GLU A 152 4.33 -14.57 1.04
C GLU A 152 4.07 -15.68 2.06
N THR A 153 4.87 -15.69 3.11
CA THR A 153 4.61 -16.44 4.35
C THR A 153 4.62 -15.46 5.51
N ASP A 154 4.15 -15.88 6.69
CA ASP A 154 4.06 -15.02 7.89
C ASP A 154 5.36 -14.21 8.09
N ASN A 155 5.25 -12.90 7.85
CA ASN A 155 6.31 -11.91 8.00
C ASN A 155 7.54 -12.03 7.07
N PHE A 156 7.50 -12.86 6.02
CA PHE A 156 8.60 -12.99 5.04
C PHE A 156 8.10 -12.89 3.60
N ARG A 157 8.71 -11.97 2.84
CA ARG A 157 8.44 -11.73 1.42
C ARG A 157 9.55 -12.35 0.58
N ALA A 158 9.52 -13.68 0.40
CA ALA A 158 10.57 -14.38 -0.35
C ALA A 158 10.57 -13.98 -1.84
N LEU A 159 9.37 -14.01 -2.44
CA LEU A 159 9.14 -13.81 -3.87
C LEU A 159 8.15 -12.69 -4.17
N ASP A 160 7.68 -12.01 -3.13
CA ASP A 160 6.80 -10.87 -3.26
C ASP A 160 7.63 -9.60 -3.53
N VAL A 161 8.02 -9.45 -4.80
CA VAL A 161 8.81 -8.33 -5.32
C VAL A 161 8.06 -7.52 -6.39
N ILE A 162 6.89 -7.98 -6.81
CA ILE A 162 6.12 -7.38 -7.92
C ILE A 162 5.53 -6.03 -7.49
N ASN A 163 4.96 -5.98 -6.29
CA ASN A 163 4.38 -4.76 -5.74
C ASN A 163 5.41 -4.05 -4.84
N PRO A 164 5.81 -2.80 -5.19
CA PRO A 164 6.63 -1.96 -4.34
C PRO A 164 5.88 -1.61 -3.04
N LEU A 165 6.62 -1.22 -1.99
CA LEU A 165 6.04 -0.93 -0.67
C LEU A 165 5.98 0.57 -0.35
N ASP A 166 4.94 1.00 0.36
CA ASP A 166 4.80 2.31 0.99
C ASP A 166 5.04 2.23 2.50
N LEU A 167 6.31 2.32 2.89
CA LEU A 167 6.82 2.25 4.26
C LEU A 167 6.86 3.61 4.97
N ARG A 168 6.23 4.66 4.41
CA ARG A 168 6.34 6.03 4.96
C ARG A 168 5.66 6.21 6.32
N TRP A 169 4.74 5.31 6.67
CA TRP A 169 3.86 5.46 7.83
C TRP A 169 4.03 4.33 8.85
N HIS A 170 4.49 3.15 8.43
CA HIS A 170 4.93 2.03 9.27
C HIS A 170 5.68 1.01 8.40
N TRP A 171 6.67 0.31 8.96
CA TRP A 171 7.40 -0.73 8.22
C TRP A 171 7.25 -2.15 8.80
N SER A 172 6.87 -2.29 10.08
CA SER A 172 6.90 -3.59 10.78
C SER A 172 5.60 -3.97 11.49
N ARG A 173 4.55 -3.15 11.35
CA ARG A 173 3.31 -3.26 12.15
C ARG A 173 2.05 -3.40 11.29
N GLU A 174 2.16 -3.16 10.00
CA GLU A 174 1.06 -3.29 9.05
C GLU A 174 1.15 -4.65 8.38
N SER A 175 -0.01 -5.15 7.95
CA SER A 175 -0.04 -6.29 7.04
C SER A 175 0.52 -5.87 5.67
N TRP A 176 1.07 -6.84 4.93
CA TRP A 176 1.72 -6.53 3.67
C TRP A 176 0.71 -6.05 2.61
N GLU A 177 -0.55 -6.51 2.66
CA GLU A 177 -1.61 -6.05 1.74
C GLU A 177 -1.84 -4.55 1.87
N ASP A 178 -1.63 -3.99 3.06
CA ASP A 178 -1.89 -2.59 3.35
C ASP A 178 -0.79 -1.66 2.85
N ILE A 179 0.47 -2.11 2.92
CA ILE A 179 1.64 -1.31 2.53
C ILE A 179 2.07 -1.54 1.08
N ARG A 180 1.63 -2.61 0.42
CA ARG A 180 1.84 -2.80 -1.01
C ARG A 180 1.19 -1.68 -1.83
N ILE A 181 1.92 -1.24 -2.84
CA ILE A 181 1.45 -0.29 -3.84
C ILE A 181 0.86 -1.11 -5.00
N PRO A 182 -0.46 -1.07 -5.21
CA PRO A 182 -1.07 -1.71 -6.37
C PRO A 182 -0.61 -1.04 -7.66
N LEU A 183 -0.51 -1.81 -8.73
CA LEU A 183 0.00 -1.35 -10.03
C LEU A 183 -1.03 -1.64 -11.11
N TRP A 184 -1.06 -0.81 -12.14
CA TRP A 184 -1.78 -1.12 -13.37
C TRP A 184 -1.08 -2.26 -14.11
N MET A 185 -1.75 -3.40 -14.20
CA MET A 185 -1.22 -4.58 -14.87
C MET A 185 -2.32 -5.46 -15.47
N ALA A 186 -1.90 -6.28 -16.42
CA ALA A 186 -2.64 -7.45 -16.88
C ALA A 186 -2.05 -8.69 -16.22
N ARG A 187 -2.93 -9.57 -15.74
CA ARG A 187 -2.60 -10.88 -15.18
C ARG A 187 -3.42 -11.92 -15.91
N ALA A 188 -2.79 -13.01 -16.29
CA ALA A 188 -3.45 -14.15 -16.91
C ALA A 188 -2.99 -15.43 -16.21
N ILE A 189 -3.94 -16.30 -15.88
CA ILE A 189 -3.68 -17.64 -15.37
C ILE A 189 -4.22 -18.61 -16.41
N TYR A 190 -3.41 -19.59 -16.79
CA TYR A 190 -3.80 -20.72 -17.60
C TYR A 190 -3.73 -21.96 -16.72
N ASP A 191 -4.89 -22.53 -16.42
CA ASP A 191 -5.00 -23.78 -15.68
C ASP A 191 -4.73 -24.95 -16.63
N ILE A 192 -3.67 -25.70 -16.35
CA ILE A 192 -3.31 -26.88 -17.14
C ILE A 192 -3.93 -28.14 -16.53
N GLY A 193 -4.33 -28.10 -15.26
CA GLY A 193 -4.78 -29.25 -14.50
C GLY A 193 -3.66 -30.27 -14.29
N LYS A 194 -4.00 -31.55 -14.43
CA LYS A 194 -3.10 -32.67 -14.14
C LYS A 194 -2.12 -32.92 -15.29
N ILE A 195 -0.82 -32.83 -15.04
CA ILE A 195 0.25 -33.16 -16.01
C ILE A 195 1.18 -34.22 -15.43
N GLY A 196 1.08 -35.46 -15.92
CA GLY A 196 1.96 -36.54 -15.49
C GLY A 196 1.86 -36.79 -13.98
N PRO A 197 2.96 -36.63 -13.21
CA PRO A 197 2.95 -36.79 -11.75
C PRO A 197 2.32 -35.59 -11.01
N LEU A 198 2.10 -34.46 -11.69
CA LEU A 198 1.59 -33.25 -11.06
C LEU A 198 0.07 -33.31 -10.99
N GLU A 199 -0.48 -33.19 -9.77
CA GLU A 199 -1.91 -33.31 -9.48
C GLU A 199 -2.67 -32.07 -9.94
N GLU A 200 -2.08 -30.90 -9.70
CA GLU A 200 -2.56 -29.59 -10.14
C GLU A 200 -1.38 -28.79 -10.70
N SER A 201 -1.60 -28.06 -11.78
CA SER A 201 -0.56 -27.24 -12.43
C SER A 201 -1.16 -26.07 -13.16
N PHE A 202 -0.55 -24.90 -13.00
CA PHE A 202 -0.95 -23.70 -13.74
C PHE A 202 0.27 -22.86 -14.12
N VAL A 203 0.09 -22.05 -15.17
CA VAL A 203 1.01 -20.98 -15.53
C VAL A 203 0.32 -19.65 -15.34
N GLU A 204 1.02 -18.73 -14.69
CA GLU A 204 0.57 -17.37 -14.47
C GLU A 204 1.53 -16.41 -15.16
N GLY A 205 0.99 -15.51 -15.97
CA GLY A 205 1.71 -14.40 -16.59
C GLY A 205 1.24 -13.07 -16.03
N ILE A 206 2.18 -12.16 -15.81
CA ILE A 206 1.91 -10.76 -15.45
C ILE A 206 2.62 -9.82 -16.41
N TRP A 207 1.95 -8.70 -16.70
CA TRP A 207 2.48 -7.64 -17.53
C TRP A 207 2.08 -6.28 -16.98
N ILE A 208 3.08 -5.47 -16.64
CA ILE A 208 2.94 -4.09 -16.17
C ILE A 208 3.41 -3.19 -17.31
N PRO A 209 2.50 -2.64 -18.11
CA PRO A 209 2.86 -2.01 -19.37
C PRO A 209 3.58 -0.66 -19.22
N TRP A 210 3.27 0.12 -18.17
CA TRP A 210 3.89 1.44 -17.94
C TRP A 210 3.90 1.92 -16.48
N ASP A 211 3.15 1.29 -15.56
CA ASP A 211 2.97 1.80 -14.19
C ASP A 211 4.09 1.37 -13.25
N PHE A 212 5.34 1.70 -13.59
CA PHE A 212 6.44 1.57 -12.64
C PHE A 212 6.22 2.50 -11.44
N GLN A 213 6.28 1.92 -10.24
CA GLN A 213 6.27 2.64 -8.98
C GLN A 213 7.53 2.29 -8.21
N ARG A 214 8.04 3.26 -7.44
CA ARG A 214 9.14 3.02 -6.50
C ARG A 214 8.61 2.68 -5.12
N GLY A 215 9.41 1.98 -4.34
CA GLY A 215 9.24 1.91 -2.90
C GLY A 215 9.24 3.33 -2.31
N LYS A 216 8.34 3.59 -1.36
CA LYS A 216 8.23 4.87 -0.68
C LYS A 216 8.68 4.69 0.76
N THR A 217 9.73 5.41 1.15
CA THR A 217 10.18 5.50 2.53
C THR A 217 10.14 6.95 2.97
N ALA A 218 9.90 7.19 4.26
CA ALA A 218 10.03 8.52 4.84
C ALA A 218 11.46 8.69 5.34
N THR A 219 12.15 9.77 4.97
CA THR A 219 13.52 10.06 5.46
C THR A 219 13.59 11.36 6.27
N ASP A 220 12.49 12.11 6.36
CA ASP A 220 12.39 13.35 7.14
C ASP A 220 12.41 13.01 8.65
N PRO A 221 13.46 13.38 9.40
CA PRO A 221 13.62 13.01 10.81
C PRO A 221 12.53 13.60 11.72
N ARG A 222 11.75 14.58 11.23
CA ARG A 222 10.58 15.11 11.94
C ARG A 222 9.41 14.15 11.94
N ARG A 223 9.39 13.13 11.07
CA ARG A 223 8.35 12.11 11.02
C ARG A 223 8.61 10.98 12.03
N PRO A 224 7.58 10.45 12.69
CA PRO A 224 7.76 9.45 13.75
C PRO A 224 8.38 8.12 13.29
N TRP A 225 8.21 7.80 12.00
CA TRP A 225 8.59 6.54 11.36
C TRP A 225 9.59 6.72 10.21
N ALA A 226 10.31 7.85 10.19
CA ALA A 226 11.32 8.04 9.18
C ALA A 226 12.48 7.05 9.34
N PHE A 227 12.89 6.47 8.21
CA PHE A 227 14.14 5.76 8.09
C PHE A 227 15.27 6.78 8.10
N ILE A 228 16.02 6.81 9.19
CA ILE A 228 17.18 7.67 9.39
C ILE A 228 18.44 6.82 9.27
N GLY A 229 19.35 7.22 8.38
CA GLY A 229 20.66 6.59 8.28
C GLY A 229 21.55 6.93 9.49
N HIS A 230 22.72 6.30 9.55
CA HIS A 230 23.75 6.66 10.53
C HIS A 230 24.22 8.11 10.29
N GLY A 231 23.94 9.00 11.24
CA GLY A 231 24.23 10.44 11.16
C GLY A 231 23.53 11.23 12.28
N LEU A 232 23.73 12.54 12.35
CA LEU A 232 23.07 13.38 13.35
C LEU A 232 21.54 13.37 13.17
N ARG A 233 20.79 13.17 14.26
CA ARG A 233 19.32 13.16 14.26
C ARG A 233 18.70 14.47 13.74
N ALA A 234 19.44 15.57 13.80
CA ALA A 234 19.00 16.87 13.30
C ALA A 234 19.19 17.03 11.77
N ARG A 235 20.20 16.37 11.17
CA ARG A 235 20.52 16.45 9.74
C ARG A 235 21.12 15.14 9.22
N ALA A 236 20.39 14.47 8.34
CA ALA A 236 20.89 13.29 7.64
C ALA A 236 22.14 13.66 6.82
N ASN A 237 23.09 12.73 6.68
CA ASN A 237 24.33 12.92 5.91
C ASN A 237 25.22 14.11 6.34
N SER A 238 25.23 14.46 7.63
CA SER A 238 26.11 15.49 8.18
C SER A 238 27.17 14.90 9.12
N VAL A 239 28.33 15.57 9.20
CA VAL A 239 29.44 15.21 10.09
C VAL A 239 29.90 16.44 10.86
N VAL A 240 30.25 16.25 12.13
CA VAL A 240 30.94 17.29 12.92
C VAL A 240 32.43 17.08 12.73
N SER A 241 33.10 18.06 12.15
CA SER A 241 34.56 18.08 12.00
C SER A 241 35.08 19.41 12.53
N ASN A 242 36.08 19.37 13.42
CA ASN A 242 36.68 20.57 14.02
C ASN A 242 35.67 21.54 14.69
N GLY A 243 34.59 21.02 15.25
CA GLY A 243 33.55 21.83 15.91
C GLY A 243 32.53 22.47 14.96
N GLU A 244 32.67 22.27 13.66
CA GLU A 244 31.75 22.77 12.64
C GLU A 244 30.85 21.65 12.10
N LEU A 245 29.56 21.98 11.86
CA LEU A 245 28.61 21.06 11.24
C LEU A 245 28.74 21.15 9.72
N LEU A 246 29.31 20.10 9.11
CA LEU A 246 29.45 19.98 7.67
C LEU A 246 28.30 19.13 7.12
N ASP A 247 27.57 19.68 6.17
CA ASP A 247 26.53 18.96 5.43
C ASP A 247 27.12 18.39 4.14
N LEU A 248 26.94 17.08 3.90
CA LEU A 248 27.36 16.45 2.66
C LEU A 248 26.24 16.66 1.63
N ARG A 249 26.44 17.64 0.76
CA ARG A 249 25.55 17.87 -0.36
C ARG A 249 25.73 16.77 -1.39
N THR A 250 24.90 15.74 -1.32
CA THR A 250 24.92 14.61 -2.25
C THR A 250 23.95 14.84 -3.40
N THR A 251 24.43 14.73 -4.65
CA THR A 251 23.51 14.65 -5.80
C THR A 251 22.87 13.26 -5.85
N VAL A 252 21.55 13.23 -5.69
CA VAL A 252 20.75 12.02 -5.80
C VAL A 252 20.19 11.91 -7.21
N ILE A 253 20.50 10.83 -7.92
CA ILE A 253 19.88 10.54 -9.22
C ILE A 253 18.68 9.64 -8.97
N ASP A 254 17.50 10.24 -8.90
CA ASP A 254 16.21 9.55 -8.87
C ASP A 254 15.59 9.58 -10.27
N ARG A 255 16.07 8.70 -11.15
CA ARG A 255 15.48 8.49 -12.48
C ARG A 255 14.56 7.27 -12.42
N LYS A 256 13.29 7.48 -12.75
CA LYS A 256 12.35 6.41 -13.05
C LYS A 256 12.25 6.22 -14.56
N PRO A 257 11.94 5.00 -15.05
CA PRO A 257 11.60 4.81 -16.45
C PRO A 257 10.42 5.69 -16.87
N ASP A 258 10.40 6.07 -18.15
CA ASP A 258 9.28 6.78 -18.75
C ASP A 258 8.05 5.87 -18.83
N ARG A 259 6.86 6.47 -18.84
CA ARG A 259 5.58 5.76 -19.03
C ARG A 259 5.41 5.36 -20.50
N ALA A 260 6.26 4.45 -20.94
CA ALA A 260 6.30 3.89 -22.29
C ALA A 260 6.27 2.36 -22.22
N LEU A 261 5.78 1.71 -23.27
CA LEU A 261 5.71 0.24 -23.37
C LEU A 261 7.10 -0.42 -23.37
N GLU A 262 8.13 0.31 -23.82
CA GLU A 262 9.54 -0.10 -23.76
C GLU A 262 10.03 -0.27 -22.31
N SER A 263 9.40 0.46 -21.38
CA SER A 263 9.64 0.35 -19.94
C SER A 263 8.70 -0.63 -19.25
N SER A 264 8.10 -1.56 -20.00
CA SER A 264 7.22 -2.55 -19.42
C SER A 264 7.99 -3.54 -18.54
N GLN A 265 7.32 -4.01 -17.51
CA GLN A 265 7.80 -5.05 -16.61
C GLN A 265 6.88 -6.25 -16.77
N GLY A 266 7.35 -7.43 -16.42
CA GLY A 266 6.53 -8.62 -16.58
C GLY A 266 7.22 -9.85 -16.04
N GLY A 267 6.45 -10.91 -15.91
CA GLY A 267 6.97 -12.15 -15.38
C GLY A 267 6.05 -13.30 -15.67
N ALA A 268 6.60 -14.49 -15.43
CA ALA A 268 5.87 -15.74 -15.50
C ALA A 268 6.16 -16.57 -14.25
N ARG A 269 5.13 -17.25 -13.78
CA ARG A 269 5.21 -18.23 -12.71
C ARG A 269 4.59 -19.53 -13.17
N PHE A 270 5.32 -20.63 -12.99
CA PHE A 270 4.75 -21.97 -13.03
C PHE A 270 4.58 -22.47 -11.60
N LYS A 271 3.43 -23.05 -11.27
CA LYS A 271 3.21 -23.73 -10.00
C LYS A 271 2.63 -25.11 -10.29
N GLY A 272 3.09 -26.10 -9.53
CA GLY A 272 2.47 -27.41 -9.52
C GLY A 272 2.55 -28.08 -8.16
N ILE A 273 1.69 -29.08 -7.97
CA ILE A 273 1.59 -29.86 -6.74
C ILE A 273 1.92 -31.32 -7.05
N TRP A 274 2.86 -31.89 -6.30
CA TRP A 274 3.22 -33.30 -6.41
C TRP A 274 3.15 -33.98 -5.04
N ARG A 275 2.17 -34.87 -4.83
CA ARG A 275 1.98 -35.62 -3.58
C ARG A 275 1.94 -34.71 -2.34
N GLY A 276 1.23 -33.59 -2.45
CA GLY A 276 1.14 -32.58 -1.39
C GLY A 276 2.36 -31.67 -1.22
N ILE A 277 3.38 -31.77 -2.09
CA ILE A 277 4.50 -30.84 -2.13
C ILE A 277 4.24 -29.78 -3.20
N ASP A 278 4.20 -28.52 -2.78
CA ASP A 278 4.09 -27.36 -3.65
C ASP A 278 5.48 -26.95 -4.16
N PHE A 279 5.63 -26.82 -5.48
CA PHE A 279 6.81 -26.20 -6.09
C PHE A 279 6.38 -25.09 -7.04
N SER A 280 7.23 -24.07 -7.15
CA SER A 280 7.02 -23.00 -8.11
C SER A 280 8.33 -22.53 -8.73
N LEU A 281 8.27 -22.17 -10.01
CA LEU A 281 9.35 -21.52 -10.74
C LEU A 281 8.87 -20.13 -11.13
N ASN A 282 9.61 -19.10 -10.74
CA ASN A 282 9.22 -17.71 -10.88
C ASN A 282 10.30 -16.94 -11.64
N TYR A 283 9.89 -16.16 -12.63
CA TYR A 283 10.76 -15.22 -13.33
C TYR A 283 10.05 -13.87 -13.42
N PHE A 284 10.72 -12.81 -12.97
CA PHE A 284 10.19 -11.45 -13.04
C PHE A 284 11.27 -10.49 -13.53
N PHE A 285 10.96 -9.81 -14.63
CA PHE A 285 11.77 -8.75 -15.22
C PHE A 285 11.23 -7.40 -14.76
N THR A 286 12.07 -6.64 -14.07
CA THR A 286 11.72 -5.33 -13.49
C THR A 286 12.93 -4.41 -13.38
N PHE A 287 12.67 -3.14 -13.05
CA PHE A 287 13.69 -2.17 -12.66
C PHE A 287 13.83 -2.18 -11.13
N GLY A 288 15.02 -1.83 -10.63
CA GLY A 288 15.22 -1.67 -9.19
C GLY A 288 14.27 -0.61 -8.60
N ASP A 289 13.37 -1.04 -7.73
CA ASP A 289 12.35 -0.21 -7.07
C ASP A 289 12.82 0.31 -5.69
N THR A 290 13.93 -0.22 -5.21
CA THR A 290 14.55 0.01 -3.91
C THR A 290 15.96 0.58 -4.10
N GLY A 291 16.08 1.91 -4.11
CA GLY A 291 17.39 2.56 -4.04
C GLY A 291 17.45 3.95 -4.65
N LEU A 292 17.89 4.93 -3.85
CA LEU A 292 18.39 6.20 -4.36
C LEU A 292 19.86 5.98 -4.78
N LYS A 293 20.18 6.15 -6.06
CA LYS A 293 21.57 6.14 -6.52
C LYS A 293 22.21 7.48 -6.17
N VAL A 294 23.15 7.46 -5.22
CA VAL A 294 23.91 8.63 -4.82
C VAL A 294 25.21 8.71 -5.63
N ARG A 295 25.46 9.85 -6.29
CA ARG A 295 26.76 10.13 -6.92
C ARG A 295 27.73 10.64 -5.85
N ARG A 296 28.72 9.83 -5.50
CA ARG A 296 29.75 10.20 -4.51
C ARG A 296 30.79 11.18 -5.05
N ASP A 297 31.00 11.20 -6.36
CA ASP A 297 31.91 12.09 -7.08
C ASP A 297 31.42 13.54 -7.19
N LEU A 298 30.13 13.79 -6.90
CA LEU A 298 29.53 15.12 -6.85
C LEU A 298 29.18 15.55 -5.42
N ALA A 299 29.68 14.84 -4.40
CA ALA A 299 29.47 15.21 -3.02
C ALA A 299 30.35 16.41 -2.66
N ALA A 300 29.71 17.55 -2.34
CA ALA A 300 30.41 18.75 -1.86
C ALA A 300 30.11 18.96 -0.37
N GLN A 301 31.10 19.46 0.37
CA GLN A 301 30.90 19.91 1.76
C GLN A 301 30.41 21.35 1.77
N GLN A 302 29.36 21.63 2.53
CA GLN A 302 28.91 22.99 2.78
C GLN A 302 28.92 23.27 4.29
N SER A 303 29.56 24.38 4.67
CA SER A 303 29.49 24.96 6.01
C SER A 303 28.06 25.43 6.27
N CYS A 304 27.39 24.83 7.24
CA CYS A 304 26.04 25.23 7.62
C CYS A 304 26.06 25.90 9.00
N PRO A 305 25.55 27.13 9.13
CA PRO A 305 25.44 27.77 10.43
C PRO A 305 24.63 26.91 11.40
N VAL A 306 25.09 26.87 12.65
CA VAL A 306 24.42 26.15 13.74
C VAL A 306 23.01 26.74 13.92
N GLY A 307 21.98 25.95 13.61
CA GLY A 307 20.58 26.36 13.74
C GLY A 307 19.83 26.69 12.44
N SER A 308 20.48 26.74 11.26
CA SER A 308 19.80 27.10 9.99
C SER A 308 19.67 25.94 9.00
N VAL A 309 18.46 25.61 8.53
CA VAL A 309 18.26 24.57 7.50
C VAL A 309 18.94 24.99 6.19
N CYS A 310 19.98 24.26 5.77
CA CYS A 310 20.56 24.43 4.45
C CYS A 310 19.61 23.78 3.44
N SER A 311 19.27 24.50 2.37
CA SER A 311 18.44 23.98 1.30
C SER A 311 19.16 22.82 0.59
N VAL A 312 18.45 21.71 0.44
CA VAL A 312 18.86 20.55 -0.39
C VAL A 312 19.08 20.99 -1.83
#